data_AF-A0A2V8HW26-F1
#
_entry.id   AF-A0A2V8HW26-F1
#
_cell.length_a   1.000
_cell.length_b   1.000
_cell.length_c   1.000
_cell.angle_alpha   90.00
_cell.angle_beta   90.00
_cell.angle_gamma   90.00
#
_symmetry.space_group_name_H-M   'P 1'
#
loop_
_entity.id
_entity.type
_entity.pdbx_description
1 polymer ?
#
loop_
_entity_poly.entity_id
_entity_poly.type
_entity_poly.pdbx_seq_one_letter_code
_entity_poly.pdbx_strand_id
1 'polypeptide(L)'
;LDRRGVALCLHDMPGSATARERVGPFVYVRFHGATSKYGGGYAVDRLRSWAEWLNAQRDGSSDVYAYFNHDVGGHAPRDAVTLRRLLEVG
;
A
#
# COMPACT_ATOMS: atom_id res chain seq x y z
N LEU A 1 -7.51 16.83 -7.12
CA LEU A 1 -8.31 15.76 -6.49
C LEU A 1 -8.75 16.19 -5.09
N ASP A 2 -7.81 16.64 -4.27
CA ASP A 2 -8.05 17.09 -2.89
C ASP A 2 -9.21 18.08 -2.71
N ARG A 3 -9.19 19.23 -3.42
CA ARG A 3 -10.29 20.22 -3.40
C ARG A 3 -11.67 19.69 -3.83
N ARG A 4 -11.73 18.50 -4.43
CA ARG A 4 -12.97 17.84 -4.87
C ARG A 4 -13.37 16.67 -3.96
N GLY A 5 -12.67 16.44 -2.84
CA GLY A 5 -12.94 15.33 -1.94
C GLY A 5 -12.61 13.95 -2.54
N VAL A 6 -11.74 13.90 -3.56
CA VAL A 6 -11.36 12.64 -4.23
C VAL A 6 -9.98 12.21 -3.76
N ALA A 7 -9.84 10.94 -3.40
CA ALA A 7 -8.56 10.34 -3.05
C ALA A 7 -7.76 9.92 -4.29
N LEU A 8 -6.44 10.14 -4.27
CA LEU A 8 -5.56 9.55 -5.27
C LEU A 8 -5.35 8.07 -4.96
N CYS A 9 -5.49 7.21 -5.98
CA CYS A 9 -5.10 5.81 -5.86
C CYS A 9 -3.58 5.71 -5.95
N LEU A 10 -2.93 5.41 -4.83
CA LEU A 10 -1.49 5.11 -4.81
C LEU A 10 -1.27 3.69 -5.32
N HIS A 11 -0.34 3.50 -6.24
CA HIS A 11 -0.01 2.16 -6.73
C HIS A 11 1.42 2.05 -7.25
N ASP A 12 1.90 0.82 -7.33
CA ASP A 12 3.25 0.48 -7.73
C ASP A 12 3.33 -0.33 -9.04
N MET A 13 2.27 -0.28 -9.85
CA MET A 13 2.26 -0.88 -11.18
C MET A 13 3.42 -0.32 -12.03
N PRO A 14 4.30 -1.18 -12.57
CA PRO A 14 5.43 -0.72 -13.36
C PRO A 14 5.01 0.09 -14.59
N GLY A 15 5.77 1.15 -14.89
CA GLY A 15 5.45 2.10 -15.95
C GLY A 15 4.36 3.12 -15.63
N SER A 16 3.65 2.99 -14.50
CA SER A 16 2.59 3.93 -14.09
C SER A 16 2.56 4.25 -12.59
N ALA A 17 3.58 3.81 -11.84
CA ALA A 17 3.61 3.97 -10.38
C ALA A 17 3.48 5.44 -9.95
N THR A 18 2.71 5.66 -8.89
CA THR A 18 2.50 6.98 -8.29
C THR A 18 3.56 7.28 -7.23
N ALA A 19 3.89 8.56 -7.03
CA ALA A 19 4.57 8.99 -5.80
C ALA A 19 3.70 8.71 -4.56
N ARG A 20 4.33 8.43 -3.40
CA ARG A 20 3.62 8.27 -2.13
C ARG A 20 3.24 9.62 -1.55
N GLU A 21 2.16 10.20 -2.05
CA GLU A 21 1.63 11.50 -1.63
C GLU A 21 0.18 11.34 -1.17
N ARG A 22 -0.15 11.85 0.02
CA ARG A 22 -1.53 11.86 0.51
C ARG A 22 -2.32 12.95 -0.24
N VAL A 23 -3.37 12.52 -0.93
CA VAL A 23 -4.29 13.42 -1.64
C VAL A 23 -5.70 12.95 -1.37
N GLY A 24 -6.57 13.83 -0.89
CA GLY A 24 -7.96 13.54 -0.58
C GLY A 24 -8.22 13.19 0.89
N PRO A 25 -9.49 12.83 1.20
CA PRO A 25 -9.94 12.67 2.58
C PRO A 25 -9.45 11.39 3.28
N PHE A 26 -8.94 10.43 2.51
CA PHE A 26 -8.40 9.16 3.01
C PHE A 26 -7.23 8.72 2.13
N VAL A 27 -6.43 7.79 2.64
CA VAL A 27 -5.34 7.16 1.88
C VAL A 27 -5.86 5.89 1.23
N TYR A 28 -5.62 5.74 -0.07
CA TYR A 28 -5.98 4.54 -0.83
C TYR A 28 -4.77 3.97 -1.57
N VAL A 29 -4.44 2.70 -1.33
CA VAL A 29 -3.27 2.03 -1.91
C VAL A 29 -3.67 0.72 -2.59
N ARG A 30 -3.19 0.50 -3.83
CA ARG A 30 -3.29 -0.76 -4.57
C ARG A 30 -1.90 -1.31 -4.91
N PHE A 31 -1.57 -2.44 -4.29
CA PHE A 31 -0.33 -3.17 -4.49
C PHE A 31 -0.48 -4.15 -5.67
N HIS A 32 0.27 -3.93 -6.76
CA HIS A 32 0.17 -4.72 -8.00
C HIS A 32 1.28 -5.78 -8.14
N GLY A 33 2.20 -5.85 -7.18
CA GLY A 33 3.32 -6.79 -7.17
C GLY A 33 4.59 -6.22 -7.80
N ALA A 34 5.75 -6.66 -7.30
CA ALA A 34 7.05 -6.36 -7.89
C ALA A 34 7.30 -7.29 -9.09
N THR A 35 7.51 -6.73 -10.27
CA THR A 35 7.69 -7.49 -11.52
C THR A 35 8.94 -8.38 -11.52
N SER A 36 8.70 -9.71 -11.43
CA SER A 36 9.49 -10.91 -11.86
C SER A 36 11.02 -10.94 -11.69
N LYS A 37 11.65 -12.00 -11.16
CA LYS A 37 11.89 -13.28 -11.88
C LYS A 37 11.69 -14.54 -11.00
N TYR A 38 11.29 -14.41 -9.74
CA TYR A 38 11.05 -15.54 -8.82
C TYR A 38 9.76 -15.44 -7.99
N GLY A 39 8.70 -14.87 -8.56
CA GLY A 39 7.34 -15.10 -8.09
C GLY A 39 6.99 -14.50 -6.72
N GLY A 40 6.14 -13.49 -6.77
CA GLY A 40 4.88 -13.66 -6.08
C GLY A 40 4.62 -12.75 -4.90
N GLY A 41 5.57 -12.33 -4.06
CA GLY A 41 5.24 -11.48 -2.90
C GLY A 41 6.14 -10.26 -2.73
N TYR A 42 5.79 -9.39 -1.79
CA TYR A 42 6.62 -8.27 -1.37
C TYR A 42 7.69 -8.72 -0.38
N ALA A 43 8.92 -8.20 -0.54
CA ALA A 43 9.92 -8.29 0.51
C ALA A 43 9.43 -7.57 1.78
N VAL A 44 9.72 -8.13 2.96
CA VAL A 44 9.28 -7.58 4.25
C VAL A 44 9.75 -6.12 4.43
N ASP A 45 10.97 -5.78 4.02
CA ASP A 45 11.48 -4.41 4.13
C ASP A 45 10.67 -3.42 3.29
N ARG A 46 10.17 -3.86 2.13
CA ARG A 46 9.29 -3.04 1.29
C ARG A 46 7.95 -2.80 1.97
N LEU A 47 7.39 -3.82 2.62
CA LEU A 47 6.16 -3.70 3.42
C LEU A 47 6.39 -2.85 4.68
N ARG A 48 7.56 -2.93 5.31
CA ARG A 48 7.91 -2.10 6.48
C ARG A 48 7.95 -0.62 6.10
N SER A 49 8.62 -0.27 5.00
CA SER A 49 8.62 1.10 4.47
C SER A 49 7.21 1.62 4.17
N TRP A 50 6.30 0.75 3.71
CA TRP A 50 4.89 1.11 3.56
C TRP A 50 4.19 1.30 4.91
N ALA A 51 4.39 0.40 5.87
CA ALA A 51 3.78 0.50 7.20
C ALA A 51 4.20 1.80 7.92
N GLU A 52 5.49 2.15 7.91
CA GLU A 52 6.02 3.40 8.48
C GLU A 52 5.34 4.62 7.85
N TRP A 53 5.28 4.67 6.52
CA TRP A 53 4.65 5.78 5.81
C TRP A 53 3.15 5.87 6.11
N LEU A 54 2.44 4.74 6.11
CA LEU A 54 1.01 4.68 6.39
C LEU A 54 0.70 5.09 7.83
N ASN A 55 1.47 4.64 8.82
CA ASN A 55 1.31 5.07 10.21
C ASN A 55 1.52 6.58 10.36
N ALA A 56 2.49 7.16 9.65
CA ALA A 56 2.68 8.62 9.63
C ALA A 56 1.49 9.38 9.00
N GLN A 57 0.64 8.73 8.18
CA GLN A 57 -0.57 9.36 7.61
C GLN A 57 -1.81 9.20 8.50
N ARG A 58 -1.77 8.34 9.54
CA ARG A 58 -2.92 8.06 10.42
C ARG A 58 -3.03 9.07 11.55
N ASP A 59 -2.90 10.36 11.28
CA ASP A 59 -2.88 11.48 12.26
C ASP A 59 -4.17 11.69 13.08
N GLY A 60 -4.94 10.63 13.35
CA GLY A 60 -6.17 10.60 14.13
C GLY A 60 -7.43 10.84 13.30
N SER A 61 -7.30 11.28 12.04
CA SER A 61 -8.45 11.73 11.23
C SER A 61 -8.63 11.01 9.90
N SER A 62 -7.59 10.32 9.40
CA SER A 62 -7.58 9.77 8.05
C SER A 62 -7.60 8.25 8.05
N ASP A 63 -8.63 7.69 7.44
CA ASP A 63 -8.70 6.25 7.16
C ASP A 63 -7.66 5.86 6.11
N VAL A 64 -7.14 4.63 6.26
CA VAL A 64 -6.21 4.00 5.32
C VAL A 64 -6.87 2.74 4.77
N TYR A 65 -6.96 2.68 3.45
CA TYR A 65 -7.46 1.53 2.72
C TYR A 65 -6.36 0.97 1.82
N ALA A 66 -5.91 -0.26 2.11
CA ALA A 66 -4.78 -0.87 1.41
C ALA A 66 -5.19 -2.25 0.86
N TYR A 67 -5.07 -2.42 -0.47
CA TYR A 67 -5.49 -3.64 -1.17
C TYR A 67 -4.34 -4.26 -1.95
N PHE A 68 -4.15 -5.57 -1.78
CA PHE A 68 -3.21 -6.36 -2.58
C PHE A 68 -3.95 -7.01 -3.74
N ASN A 69 -3.44 -6.82 -4.96
CA ASN A 69 -4.08 -7.23 -6.21
C ASN A 69 -3.17 -8.17 -7.03
N HIS A 70 -2.29 -8.91 -6.36
CA HIS A 70 -1.27 -9.76 -6.98
C HIS A 70 -1.45 -11.20 -6.50
N ASP A 71 -2.48 -11.86 -7.02
CA ASP A 71 -2.96 -13.13 -6.45
C ASP A 71 -2.23 -14.37 -6.98
N VAL A 72 -1.33 -14.22 -7.96
CA VAL A 72 -0.52 -15.33 -8.48
C VAL A 72 0.27 -15.95 -7.33
N GLY A 73 0.01 -17.22 -6.99
CA GLY A 73 0.67 -17.94 -5.91
C GLY A 73 0.10 -17.69 -4.50
N GLY A 74 -1.00 -16.93 -4.37
CA GLY A 74 -1.65 -16.65 -3.09
C GLY A 74 -0.87 -15.71 -2.18
N HIS A 75 -0.07 -14.81 -2.75
CA HIS A 75 0.79 -13.91 -1.97
C HIS A 75 0.07 -12.69 -1.44
N ALA A 76 -0.91 -12.15 -2.17
CA ALA A 76 -1.74 -11.04 -1.70
C ALA A 76 -2.25 -11.19 -0.26
N PRO A 77 -2.89 -12.32 0.17
CA PRO A 77 -3.30 -12.47 1.56
C PRO A 77 -2.12 -12.59 2.54
N ARG A 78 -1.00 -13.20 2.15
CA ARG A 78 0.20 -13.32 3.01
C ARG A 78 0.85 -11.97 3.26
N ASP A 79 0.94 -11.15 2.22
CA ASP A 79 1.50 -9.81 2.30
C ASP A 79 0.57 -8.85 3.03
N ALA A 80 -0.76 -9.00 2.86
CA ALA A 80 -1.74 -8.27 3.65
C ALA A 80 -1.61 -8.54 5.14
N VAL A 81 -1.47 -9.82 5.53
CA VAL A 81 -1.22 -10.19 6.94
C VAL A 81 0.11 -9.63 7.45
N THR A 82 1.16 -9.69 6.63
CA THR A 82 2.48 -9.15 6.99
C THR A 82 2.41 -7.63 7.18
N LEU A 83 1.78 -6.89 6.28
CA LEU A 83 1.58 -5.45 6.41
C LEU A 83 0.76 -5.11 7.66
N ARG A 84 -0.33 -5.85 7.93
CA ARG A 84 -1.15 -5.64 9.13
C ARG A 84 -0.32 -5.78 10.41
N ARG A 85 0.49 -6.84 10.51
CA ARG A 85 1.39 -7.03 11.66
C ARG A 85 2.38 -5.88 11.82
N LEU A 86 2.94 -5.39 10.72
CA LEU A 86 3.90 -4.27 10.76
C LEU A 86 3.22 -2.95 11.19
N LEU A 87 1.93 -2.76 10.86
CA LEU A 87 1.15 -1.59 11.29
C LEU A 87 0.82 -1.61 12.78
N GLU A 88 0.75 -2.78 13.41
CA GLU A 88 0.46 -2.97 14.85
C GLU A 88 1.67 -2.74 15.77
N VAL A 89 2.89 -2.70 15.21
CA VAL A 89 4.15 -2.57 15.97
C VAL A 89 4.60 -1.10 16.11
N GLY A 90 3.83 -0.15 15.57
CA GLY A 90 4.13 1.29 15.57
C GLY A 90 3.20 2.12 16.45
#